data_AF-A0A1G0JPV1-F1
#
_entry.id   AF-A0A1G0JPV1-F1
#
_cell.length_a   1.000
_cell.length_b   1.000
_cell.length_c   1.000
_cell.angle_alpha   90.00
_cell.angle_beta   90.00
_cell.angle_gamma   90.00
#
_symmetry.space_group_name_H-M   'P 1'
#
loop_
_entity.id
_entity.type
_entity.pdbx_description
1 polymer ?
#
loop_
_entity_poly.entity_id
_entity_poly.type
_entity_poly.pdbx_seq_one_letter_code
_entity_poly.pdbx_strand_id
1 'polypeptide(L)'
;MAEEKGSVIMGMIWMAIISLLLFWLPAVGPLIAGIVGGKVAGSVGGGFMAALLPGILLSLVLFFAGTLLTGVPIIGVVAGMGVFVLILINIIPLLTGALIGGLLA
;
A
#
# COMPACT_ATOMS: atom_id res chain seq x y z
N MET A 1 -15.52 24.84 -12.06
CA MET A 1 -14.37 24.29 -11.31
C MET A 1 -14.38 22.81 -11.60
N ALA A 2 -13.39 22.31 -12.36
CA ALA A 2 -13.29 20.89 -12.63
C ALA A 2 -12.92 20.21 -11.30
N GLU A 3 -13.79 19.32 -10.84
CA GLU A 3 -13.51 18.47 -9.70
C GLU A 3 -12.35 17.57 -10.11
N GLU A 4 -11.13 17.92 -9.69
CA GLU A 4 -9.94 17.07 -9.84
C GLU A 4 -10.21 15.79 -9.03
N LYS A 5 -10.88 14.83 -9.65
CA LYS A 5 -11.20 13.55 -9.04
C LYS A 5 -9.88 12.87 -8.67
N GLY A 6 -9.57 12.85 -7.38
CA GLY A 6 -8.39 12.13 -6.89
C GLY A 6 -8.38 10.67 -7.38
N SER A 7 -7.18 10.15 -7.62
CA SER A 7 -6.99 8.84 -8.23
C SER A 7 -6.41 7.87 -7.22
N VAL A 8 -7.19 6.85 -6.86
CA VAL A 8 -6.77 5.78 -5.94
C VAL A 8 -5.52 5.06 -6.47
N ILE A 9 -5.46 4.83 -7.79
CA ILE A 9 -4.32 4.18 -8.43
C ILE A 9 -3.06 5.05 -8.30
N MET A 10 -3.19 6.35 -8.55
CA MET A 10 -2.06 7.27 -8.44
C MET A 10 -1.62 7.43 -6.98
N GLY A 11 -2.57 7.46 -6.04
CA GLY A 11 -2.30 7.44 -4.60
C GLY A 11 -1.49 6.21 -4.20
N MET A 12 -1.91 5.02 -4.62
CA MET A 12 -1.18 3.77 -4.39
C MET A 12 0.26 3.83 -4.93
N ILE A 13 0.44 4.31 -6.17
CA ILE A 13 1.77 4.42 -6.79
C ILE A 13 2.67 5.34 -5.96
N TRP A 14 2.17 6.50 -5.55
CA TRP A 14 2.93 7.42 -4.69
C TRP A 14 3.23 6.82 -3.31
N MET A 15 2.29 6.11 -2.70
CA MET A 15 2.55 5.42 -1.43
C MET A 15 3.66 4.38 -1.57
N ALA A 16 3.66 3.60 -2.65
CA ALA A 16 4.68 2.59 -2.90
C ALA A 16 6.06 3.22 -3.16
N ILE A 17 6.13 4.24 -4.02
CA ILE A 17 7.38 4.93 -4.35
C ILE A 17 7.98 5.59 -3.10
N ILE A 18 7.18 6.32 -2.32
CA ILE A 18 7.68 7.03 -1.13
C ILE A 18 8.06 6.03 -0.04
N SER A 19 7.28 4.97 0.17
CA SER A 19 7.63 3.93 1.14
C SER A 19 8.92 3.21 0.74
N LEU A 20 9.15 2.99 -0.55
CA LEU A 20 10.39 2.41 -1.08
C LEU A 20 11.57 3.38 -0.94
N LEU A 21 11.36 4.68 -1.12
CA LEU A 21 12.41 5.69 -0.95
C LEU A 21 12.77 5.90 0.53
N LEU A 22 11.76 5.83 1.41
CA LEU A 22 11.88 6.06 2.85
C LEU A 22 11.87 4.76 3.67
N PHE A 23 12.18 3.61 3.04
CA PHE A 23 12.16 2.31 3.72
C PHE A 23 13.13 2.24 4.91
N TRP A 24 14.14 3.10 4.92
CA TRP A 24 15.14 3.25 5.97
C TRP A 24 14.60 3.95 7.24
N LEU A 25 13.43 4.59 7.16
CA LEU A 25 12.75 5.22 8.29
C LEU A 25 11.49 4.42 8.67
N PRO A 26 11.58 3.48 9.62
CA PRO A 26 10.41 2.74 10.09
C PRO A 26 9.40 3.72 10.70
N ALA A 27 8.11 3.43 10.48
CA ALA A 27 6.94 4.26 10.84
C ALA A 27 6.86 5.64 10.16
N VAL A 28 7.92 6.45 10.15
CA VAL A 28 7.90 7.81 9.58
C VAL A 28 7.82 7.77 8.05
N GLY A 29 8.57 6.89 7.40
CA GLY A 29 8.51 6.72 5.94
C GLY A 29 7.10 6.36 5.46
N PRO A 30 6.49 5.29 5.99
CA PRO A 30 5.11 4.91 5.68
C PRO A 30 4.09 5.99 6.03
N LEU A 31 4.25 6.73 7.14
CA LEU A 31 3.35 7.82 7.50
C LEU A 31 3.35 8.93 6.44
N ILE A 32 4.53 9.38 6.00
CA ILE A 32 4.67 10.41 4.95
C ILE A 32 4.12 9.89 3.63
N ALA A 33 4.42 8.65 3.27
CA ALA A 33 3.88 8.00 2.08
C ALA A 33 2.35 8.00 2.09
N GLY A 34 1.76 7.66 3.24
CA GLY A 34 0.33 7.68 3.47
C GLY A 34 -0.26 9.07 3.29
N ILE A 35 0.34 10.10 3.90
CA ILE A 35 -0.15 11.49 3.80
C ILE A 35 -0.17 11.97 2.34
N VAL A 36 0.90 11.71 1.59
CA VAL A 36 0.98 12.13 0.19
C VAL A 36 0.00 11.33 -0.67
N GLY A 37 0.00 10.00 -0.54
CA GLY A 37 -0.88 9.14 -1.32
C GLY A 37 -2.37 9.34 -1.01
N GLY A 38 -2.71 9.64 0.25
CA GLY A 38 -4.07 9.95 0.69
C GLY A 38 -4.57 11.25 0.08
N LYS A 39 -3.73 12.29 0.02
CA LYS A 39 -4.04 13.54 -0.67
C LYS A 39 -4.28 13.32 -2.16
N VAL A 40 -3.40 12.55 -2.81
CA VAL A 40 -3.52 12.21 -4.23
C VAL A 40 -4.76 11.36 -4.53
N ALA A 41 -5.21 10.55 -3.58
CA ALA A 41 -6.42 9.74 -3.70
C ALA A 41 -7.72 10.56 -3.56
N GLY A 42 -7.67 11.82 -3.10
CA GLY A 42 -8.80 12.75 -3.15
C GLY A 42 -9.88 12.56 -2.07
N SER A 43 -9.75 11.57 -1.19
CA SER A 43 -10.73 11.32 -0.11
C SER A 43 -10.17 10.36 0.92
N VAL A 44 -10.78 10.33 2.11
CA VAL A 44 -10.43 9.38 3.19
C VAL A 44 -10.62 7.92 2.75
N GLY A 45 -11.77 7.60 2.13
CA GLY A 45 -12.06 6.26 1.63
C GLY A 45 -11.13 5.85 0.48
N GLY A 46 -10.84 6.78 -0.44
CA GLY A 46 -9.88 6.56 -1.52
C GLY A 46 -8.46 6.34 -1.01
N GLY A 47 -8.01 7.13 -0.03
CA GLY A 47 -6.70 6.99 0.61
C GLY A 47 -6.55 5.65 1.34
N PHE A 48 -7.59 5.21 2.04
CA PHE A 48 -7.61 3.90 2.70
C PHE A 48 -7.47 2.75 1.70
N MET A 49 -8.22 2.79 0.59
CA MET A 49 -8.10 1.80 -0.48
C MET A 49 -6.72 1.84 -1.15
N ALA A 50 -6.20 3.05 -1.42
CA ALA A 50 -4.88 3.26 -1.99
C ALA A 50 -3.75 2.68 -1.12
N ALA A 51 -3.90 2.69 0.21
CA ALA A 51 -2.92 2.16 1.14
C ALA A 51 -2.91 0.62 1.22
N LEU A 52 -4.05 -0.04 1.00
CA LEU A 52 -4.17 -1.50 1.04
C LEU A 52 -3.74 -2.17 -0.27
N LEU A 53 -4.04 -1.53 -1.41
CA LEU A 53 -3.78 -2.09 -2.74
C LEU A 53 -2.33 -2.56 -2.98
N PRO A 54 -1.26 -1.81 -2.62
CA PRO A 54 0.10 -2.25 -2.88
C PRO A 54 0.44 -3.53 -2.11
N GLY A 55 -0.06 -3.67 -0.87
CA GLY A 55 0.17 -4.86 -0.07
C GLY A 55 -0.58 -6.09 -0.58
N ILE A 56 -1.82 -5.91 -1.02
CA ILE A 56 -2.60 -6.98 -1.66
C ILE A 56 -1.93 -7.42 -2.96
N LEU A 57 -1.53 -6.47 -3.81
CA LEU A 57 -0.85 -6.74 -5.07
C LEU A 57 0.46 -7.51 -4.85
N LEU A 58 1.31 -7.06 -3.92
CA LEU A 58 2.56 -7.74 -3.61
C LEU A 58 2.33 -9.18 -3.12
N SER A 59 1.33 -9.38 -2.25
CA SER A 59 1.00 -10.70 -1.72
C SER A 59 0.51 -11.65 -2.82
N LEU A 60 -0.30 -11.13 -3.76
CA LEU A 60 -0.78 -11.89 -4.91
C LEU A 60 0.38 -12.27 -5.85
N VAL A 61 1.25 -11.29 -6.14
CA VAL A 61 2.43 -11.49 -6.99
C VAL A 61 3.34 -12.57 -6.39
N LEU A 62 3.59 -12.54 -5.08
CA LEU A 62 4.39 -13.55 -4.41
C LEU A 62 3.73 -14.93 -4.36
N PHE A 63 2.40 -14.99 -4.24
CA PHE A 63 1.67 -16.25 -4.36
C PHE A 63 1.89 -16.91 -5.72
N PHE A 64 1.67 -16.16 -6.80
CA PHE A 64 1.86 -16.67 -8.15
C PHE A 64 3.34 -16.98 -8.44
N ALA A 65 4.25 -16.07 -8.08
CA ALA A 65 5.69 -16.28 -8.29
C ALA A 65 6.20 -17.50 -7.52
N GLY A 66 5.83 -17.64 -6.24
CA GLY A 66 6.21 -18.78 -5.42
C GLY A 66 5.68 -20.11 -5.98
N THR A 67 4.43 -20.12 -6.44
CA THR A 67 3.83 -21.32 -7.06
C THR A 67 4.50 -21.65 -8.40
N LEU A 68 4.69 -20.67 -9.27
CA LEU A 68 5.24 -20.86 -10.62
C LEU A 68 6.71 -21.28 -10.59
N LEU A 69 7.51 -20.70 -9.69
CA LEU A 69 8.95 -20.98 -9.60
C LEU A 69 9.26 -22.31 -8.91
N THR A 70 8.39 -22.79 -8.03
CA THR A 70 8.63 -24.04 -7.27
C THR A 70 7.79 -25.22 -7.75
N GLY A 71 6.72 -24.98 -8.51
CA GLY A 71 5.73 -25.99 -8.87
C GLY A 71 4.86 -26.46 -7.71
N VAL A 72 5.02 -25.89 -6.50
CA VAL A 72 4.31 -26.29 -5.29
C VAL A 72 3.40 -25.15 -4.80
N PRO A 73 2.06 -25.26 -4.93
CA PRO A 73 1.12 -24.20 -4.56
C PRO A 73 1.23 -23.76 -3.09
N ILE A 74 1.52 -24.69 -2.18
CA ILE A 74 1.68 -24.40 -0.75
C ILE A 74 2.80 -23.38 -0.50
N ILE A 75 3.90 -23.42 -1.25
CA ILE A 75 4.99 -22.44 -1.11
C ILE A 75 4.50 -21.05 -1.50
N GLY A 76 3.73 -20.95 -2.59
CA GLY A 76 3.06 -19.72 -2.98
C GLY A 76 2.12 -19.20 -1.89
N VAL A 77 1.28 -20.05 -1.30
CA VAL A 77 0.38 -19.67 -0.21
C VAL A 77 1.17 -19.10 0.97
N VAL A 78 2.21 -19.80 1.42
CA VAL A 78 3.03 -19.36 2.56
C VAL A 78 3.73 -18.03 2.25
N ALA A 79 4.29 -17.86 1.05
CA ALA A 79 4.94 -16.62 0.65
C ALA A 79 3.96 -15.44 0.59
N GLY A 80 2.82 -15.62 -0.07
CA GLY A 80 1.79 -14.59 -0.19
C GLY A 80 1.17 -14.22 1.15
N MET A 81 0.72 -15.21 1.92
CA MET A 81 0.09 -14.99 3.24
C MET A 81 1.08 -14.45 4.27
N GLY A 82 2.32 -14.95 4.29
CA GLY A 82 3.35 -14.50 5.21
C GLY A 82 3.66 -13.01 5.02
N VAL A 83 3.82 -12.58 3.77
CA VAL A 83 4.02 -11.16 3.46
C VAL A 83 2.78 -10.33 3.74
N PHE A 84 1.58 -10.83 3.41
CA PHE A 84 0.34 -10.12 3.71
C PHE A 84 0.16 -9.84 5.20
N VAL A 85 0.41 -10.84 6.05
CA VAL A 85 0.33 -10.69 7.51
C VAL A 85 1.37 -9.69 8.02
N LEU A 86 2.62 -9.75 7.53
CA LEU A 86 3.64 -8.77 7.88
C LEU A 86 3.24 -7.35 7.51
N ILE A 87 2.63 -7.16 6.35
CA ILE A 87 2.12 -5.86 5.91
C ILE A 87 1.02 -5.40 6.86
N LEU A 88 0.02 -6.23 7.17
CA LEU A 88 -1.07 -5.85 8.10
C LEU A 88 -0.57 -5.42 9.48
N ILE A 89 0.48 -6.06 10.00
CA ILE A 89 1.08 -5.68 11.29
C ILE A 89 1.76 -4.30 11.20
N ASN A 90 2.36 -3.98 10.06
CA ASN A 90 3.14 -2.75 9.87
C ASN A 90 2.37 -1.62 9.17
N ILE A 91 1.11 -1.84 8.77
CA ILE A 91 0.37 -0.88 7.94
C ILE A 91 -0.15 0.32 8.74
N ILE A 92 -0.14 0.28 10.07
CA ILE A 92 -0.75 1.31 10.94
C ILE A 92 -0.27 2.73 10.58
N PRO A 93 1.05 3.02 10.48
CA PRO A 93 1.50 4.37 10.16
C PRO A 93 1.09 4.81 8.75
N LEU A 94 1.09 3.89 7.78
CA LEU A 94 0.64 4.16 6.41
C LEU A 94 -0.86 4.50 6.37
N LEU A 95 -1.69 3.72 7.08
CA LEU A 95 -3.13 3.99 7.18
C LEU A 95 -3.42 5.30 7.88
N THR A 96 -2.77 5.57 9.01
CA THR A 96 -2.93 6.86 9.72
C THR A 96 -2.54 8.02 8.80
N GLY A 97 -1.44 7.90 8.08
CA GLY A 97 -1.03 8.89 7.09
C GLY A 97 -2.06 9.06 5.97
N ALA A 98 -2.57 7.95 5.42
CA ALA A 98 -3.57 7.96 4.35
C ALA A 98 -4.88 8.63 4.77
N LEU A 99 -5.33 8.40 6.00
CA LEU A 99 -6.51 9.07 6.55
C LEU A 99 -6.28 10.58 6.68
N ILE A 100 -5.14 11.00 7.23
CA ILE A 100 -4.77 12.42 7.32
C ILE A 100 -4.69 13.03 5.92
N GLY A 101 -4.02 12.35 4.99
CA GLY A 101 -3.89 12.80 3.61
C GLY A 101 -5.24 12.97 2.92
N GLY A 102 -6.13 11.99 3.07
CA GLY A 102 -7.47 12.03 2.48
C GLY A 102 -8.41 13.06 3.12
N LEU A 103 -8.16 13.49 4.36
CA LEU A 103 -8.88 14.60 5.01
C LEU A 103 -8.38 15.97 4.53
N LEU A 104 -7.14 16.05 4.05
CA LEU A 104 -6.51 17.28 3.55
C LEU A 104 -6.73 17.48 2.03
N ALA A 105 -7.43 16.55 1.38
CA ALA A 105 -7.62 16.49 -0.06
C ALA A 105 -8.80 17.35 -0.54
#